data_AF-A0A2N2XWJ1-F1
#
_entry.id   AF-A0A2N2XWJ1-F1
#
_cell.length_a   1.000
_cell.length_b   1.000
_cell.length_c   1.000
_cell.angle_alpha   90.00
_cell.angle_beta   90.00
_cell.angle_gamma   90.00
#
_symmetry.space_group_name_H-M   'P 1'
#
loop_
_entity.id
_entity.type
_entity.pdbx_description
1 polymer ?
#
loop_
_entity_poly.entity_id
_entity_poly.type
_entity_poly.pdbx_seq_one_letter_code
_entity_poly.pdbx_strand_id
1 'polypeptide(L)'
;MDINLESRKINLIRWITGLRDENTLSQLETIVKENSSYEVLELTEDMKSSVEEALVSLNAGKGKPHKQVMKNAQKKYPKLNFPDA
;
A
#
# COMPACT_ATOMS: atom_id res chain seq x y z
N MET A 1 -30.31 5.24 1.38
CA MET A 1 -30.35 5.30 2.86
C MET A 1 -28.90 5.18 3.30
N ASP A 2 -28.25 6.30 3.63
CA ASP A 2 -26.86 6.29 4.07
C ASP A 2 -26.76 5.52 5.37
N ILE A 3 -26.06 4.39 5.35
CA ILE A 3 -25.73 3.69 6.58
C ILE A 3 -24.72 4.56 7.32
N ASN A 4 -25.20 5.26 8.35
CA ASN A 4 -24.34 6.04 9.24
C ASN A 4 -23.17 5.16 9.72
N LEU A 5 -21.96 5.73 9.72
CA LEU A 5 -20.73 5.07 10.14
C LEU A 5 -20.89 4.31 11.47
N GLU A 6 -21.64 4.86 12.42
CA GLU A 6 -21.92 4.21 13.70
C GLU A 6 -22.72 2.90 13.53
N SER A 7 -23.70 2.88 12.64
CA SER A 7 -24.45 1.66 12.31
C SER A 7 -23.57 0.61 11.64
N ARG A 8 -22.60 1.03 10.80
CA ARG A 8 -21.64 0.12 10.17
C ARG A 8 -20.72 -0.53 11.21
N LYS A 9 -20.19 0.26 12.14
CA LYS A 9 -19.33 -0.24 13.23
C LYS A 9 -20.08 -1.25 14.11
N ILE A 10 -21.30 -0.93 14.52
CA ILE A 10 -22.13 -1.83 15.35
C ILE A 10 -22.40 -3.16 14.63
N ASN A 11 -22.69 -3.12 13.33
CA ASN A 11 -22.93 -4.33 12.54
C ASN A 11 -21.68 -5.22 12.44
N LEU A 12 -20.50 -4.61 12.24
CA LEU A 12 -19.23 -5.36 12.22
C LEU A 12 -18.95 -6.03 13.56
N ILE A 13 -19.12 -5.31 14.68
CA ILE A 13 -18.92 -5.88 16.03
C ILE A 13 -19.81 -7.11 16.21
N ARG A 14 -21.12 -6.97 15.91
CA ARG A 14 -22.08 -8.08 16.04
C ARG A 14 -21.69 -9.30 15.18
N TRP A 15 -21.23 -9.05 13.95
CA TRP A 15 -20.81 -10.11 13.06
C TRP A 15 -19.58 -10.86 13.58
N ILE A 16 -18.54 -10.12 14.03
CA ILE A 16 -17.32 -10.70 14.60
C ILE A 16 -17.64 -11.49 15.88
N THR A 17 -18.50 -10.98 16.76
CA THR A 17 -18.89 -11.70 17.99
C THR A 17 -19.60 -13.04 17.71
N GLY A 18 -20.26 -13.17 16.56
CA GLY A 18 -20.91 -14.41 16.15
C GLY A 18 -19.99 -15.41 15.45
N LEU A 19 -18.76 -15.00 15.11
CA LEU A 19 -17.82 -15.81 14.35
C LEU A 19 -17.22 -16.91 15.24
N ARG A 20 -17.34 -18.16 14.80
CA ARG A 20 -16.80 -19.35 15.50
C ARG A 20 -15.67 -20.04 14.74
N ASP A 21 -15.39 -19.60 13.52
CA ASP A 21 -14.32 -20.15 12.70
C ASP A 21 -12.98 -19.50 13.09
N GLU A 22 -12.10 -20.29 13.68
CA GLU A 22 -10.79 -19.82 14.17
C GLU A 22 -9.87 -19.34 13.04
N ASN A 23 -9.97 -19.95 11.85
CA ASN A 23 -9.17 -19.53 10.68
C ASN A 23 -9.56 -18.10 10.24
N THR A 24 -10.86 -17.84 10.09
CA THR A 24 -11.35 -16.49 9.77
C THR A 24 -11.01 -15.48 10.86
N LEU A 25 -11.09 -15.86 12.15
CA LEU A 25 -10.65 -15.00 13.25
C LEU A 25 -9.16 -14.65 13.16
N SER A 26 -8.30 -15.64 12.90
CA SER A 26 -6.86 -15.44 12.76
C SER A 26 -6.50 -14.49 11.61
N GLN A 27 -7.20 -14.60 10.47
CA GLN A 27 -7.05 -13.68 9.35
C GLN A 27 -7.47 -12.25 9.71
N LEU A 28 -8.59 -12.08 10.42
CA LEU A 28 -9.06 -10.77 10.89
C LEU A 28 -8.09 -10.14 11.89
N GLU A 29 -7.57 -10.92 12.83
CA GLU A 29 -6.56 -10.46 13.77
C GLU A 29 -5.28 -10.01 13.07
N THR A 30 -4.88 -10.71 12.01
CA THR A 30 -3.71 -10.34 11.20
C THR A 30 -3.94 -8.99 10.53
N ILE A 31 -5.09 -8.80 9.88
CA ILE A 31 -5.47 -7.52 9.27
C ILE A 31 -5.48 -6.41 10.32
N VAL A 32 -6.10 -6.63 11.48
CA VAL A 32 -6.13 -5.63 12.55
C VAL A 32 -4.73 -5.34 13.09
N LYS A 33 -3.88 -6.36 13.30
CA LYS A 33 -2.50 -6.19 13.78
C LYS A 33 -1.66 -5.40 12.78
N GLU A 34 -1.70 -5.77 11.50
CA GLU A 34 -1.04 -5.05 10.40
C GLU A 34 -1.50 -3.60 10.30
N ASN A 35 -2.77 -3.31 10.59
CA ASN A 35 -3.31 -1.94 10.58
C ASN A 35 -3.18 -1.20 11.93
N SER A 36 -2.91 -1.90 13.04
CA SER A 36 -2.80 -1.32 14.38
C SER A 36 -1.44 -0.71 14.69
N SER A 37 -0.40 -1.07 13.92
CA SER A 37 0.92 -0.45 13.96
C SER A 37 1.07 0.74 13.00
N TYR A 38 0.01 1.11 12.28
CA TYR A 38 0.03 2.25 11.38
C TYR A 38 -0.59 3.47 12.07
N GLU A 39 0.23 4.46 12.40
CA GLU A 39 -0.10 5.80 11.96
C GLU A 39 -0.65 5.66 10.54
N VAL A 40 -1.92 6.01 10.34
CA VAL A 40 -2.55 5.92 9.02
C VAL A 40 -1.62 6.65 8.05
N LEU A 41 -0.84 5.91 7.26
CA LEU A 41 -0.01 6.45 6.18
C LEU A 41 -0.97 6.77 5.03
N GLU A 42 -1.88 7.71 5.29
CA GLU A 42 -2.60 8.38 4.24
C GLU A 42 -1.56 9.11 3.41
N LEU A 43 -1.39 8.65 2.16
CA LEU A 43 -0.63 9.40 1.18
C LEU A 43 -1.21 10.82 1.13
N THR A 44 -0.36 11.83 1.21
CA THR A 44 -0.80 13.19 0.93
C THR A 44 -1.32 13.28 -0.50
N GLU A 45 -2.14 14.30 -0.81
CA GLU A 45 -2.63 14.49 -2.18
C GLU A 45 -1.48 14.63 -3.20
N ASP A 46 -0.36 15.25 -2.81
CA ASP A 46 0.84 15.34 -3.65
C ASP A 46 1.45 13.97 -3.93
N MET A 47 1.48 13.08 -2.93
CA MET A 47 1.97 11.71 -3.10
C MET A 47 1.05 10.91 -4.01
N LYS A 48 -0.28 11.06 -3.85
CA LYS A 48 -1.27 10.40 -4.73
C LYS A 48 -1.12 10.89 -6.17
N SER A 49 -1.04 12.20 -6.38
CA SER A 49 -0.82 12.80 -7.71
C SER A 49 0.45 12.28 -8.36
N SER A 50 1.56 12.20 -7.60
CA SER A 50 2.84 11.69 -8.11
C SER A 50 2.77 10.22 -8.55
N VAL A 51 2.03 9.39 -7.80
CA VAL A 51 1.80 7.98 -8.18
C VAL A 51 0.96 7.88 -9.45
N GLU A 52 -0.08 8.68 -9.57
CA GLU A 52 -0.95 8.70 -10.75
C GLU A 52 -0.19 9.15 -12.02
N GLU A 53 0.62 10.20 -11.92
CA GLU A 53 1.51 10.65 -13.00
C GLU A 53 2.50 9.56 -13.43
N ALA A 54 3.08 8.83 -12.46
CA ALA A 54 3.97 7.73 -12.73
C ALA A 54 3.27 6.58 -13.48
N LEU A 55 2.05 6.21 -13.06
CA LEU A 55 1.24 5.18 -13.71
C LEU A 55 0.85 5.57 -15.15
N VAL A 56 0.41 6.82 -15.35
CA VAL A 56 0.11 7.34 -16.70
C VAL A 56 1.35 7.28 -17.59
N SER A 57 2.52 7.65 -17.05
CA SER A 57 3.79 7.59 -17.78
C SER A 57 4.19 6.17 -18.15
N LEU A 58 3.98 5.19 -17.27
CA LEU A 58 4.23 3.78 -17.55
C LEU A 58 3.31 3.25 -18.64
N ASN A 59 2.01 3.56 -18.58
CA ASN A 59 1.02 3.16 -19.60
C ASN A 59 1.33 3.78 -20.97
N ALA A 60 1.90 4.99 -21.00
CA ALA A 60 2.40 5.62 -22.22
C ALA A 60 3.75 5.04 -22.72
N GLY A 61 4.26 3.96 -22.11
CA GLY A 61 5.51 3.32 -22.49
C GLY A 61 6.78 4.08 -22.09
N LYS A 62 6.67 5.10 -21.22
CA LYS A 62 7.81 5.93 -20.79
C LYS A 62 8.61 5.31 -19.62
N GLY A 63 8.31 4.07 -19.26
CA GLY A 63 9.06 3.32 -18.25
C GLY A 63 10.51 3.09 -18.69
N LYS A 64 11.43 3.15 -17.72
CA LYS A 64 12.84 2.79 -17.95
C LYS A 64 13.10 1.42 -17.32
N PRO A 65 13.65 0.44 -18.07
CA PRO A 65 14.02 -0.85 -17.50
C PRO A 65 15.00 -0.69 -16.34
N HIS A 66 14.86 -1.55 -15.33
CA HIS A 66 15.69 -1.53 -14.12
C HIS A 66 17.20 -1.45 -14.46
N LYS A 67 17.69 -2.33 -15.35
CA LYS A 67 19.09 -2.32 -15.83
C LYS A 67 19.55 -0.96 -16.37
N GLN A 68 18.68 -0.25 -17.09
CA GLN A 68 19.01 1.07 -17.64
C GLN A 68 19.06 2.13 -16.52
N VAL A 69 18.14 2.08 -15.56
CA VAL A 69 18.13 2.97 -14.40
C VAL A 69 19.39 2.76 -13.56
N MET A 70 19.74 1.51 -13.26
CA MET A 70 20.91 1.15 -12.47
C MET A 70 22.21 1.58 -13.15
N LYS A 71 22.36 1.32 -14.46
CA LYS A 71 23.51 1.79 -15.23
C LYS A 71 23.66 3.32 -15.19
N ASN A 72 22.56 4.06 -15.27
CA ASN A 72 22.58 5.52 -15.19
C ASN A 72 22.92 6.01 -13.77
N ALA A 73 22.40 5.33 -12.74
CA ALA A 73 22.69 5.62 -11.34
C ALA A 73 24.17 5.40 -11.02
N GLN A 74 24.75 4.28 -11.45
CA GLN A 74 26.16 3.97 -11.26
C GLN A 74 27.08 4.99 -11.94
N LYS A 75 26.72 5.43 -13.16
CA LYS A 75 27.44 6.52 -13.85
C LYS A 75 27.37 7.85 -13.10
N LYS A 76 26.20 8.19 -12.56
CA LYS A 76 25.97 9.47 -11.87
C LYS A 76 26.56 9.48 -10.46
N TYR A 77 26.60 8.33 -9.79
CA TYR A 77 27.02 8.17 -8.40
C TYR A 77 28.05 7.03 -8.27
N PRO A 78 29.28 7.19 -8.81
CA PRO A 78 30.26 6.11 -8.90
C PRO A 78 30.81 5.64 -7.54
N LYS A 79 30.61 6.42 -6.47
CA LYS A 79 31.04 6.08 -5.11
C LYS A 79 30.00 5.25 -4.34
N LEU A 80 28.81 5.08 -4.90
CA LEU A 80 27.76 4.26 -4.30
C LEU A 80 27.85 2.84 -4.86
N ASN A 81 27.83 1.87 -3.96
CA ASN A 81 27.78 0.47 -4.35
C ASN A 81 26.33 0.09 -4.68
N PHE A 82 26.11 -0.39 -5.90
CA PHE A 82 24.82 -0.86 -6.37
C PHE A 82 24.94 -2.39 -6.58
N PRO A 83 24.57 -3.22 -5.58
CA PRO A 83 24.86 -4.65 -5.58
C PRO A 83 24.20 -5.43 -6.73
N ASP A 84 23.15 -4.88 -7.34
CA ASP A 84 22.32 -5.54 -8.36
C ASP A 84 22.29 -4.78 -9.72
N ALA A 85 23.29 -3.94 -10.02
CA ALA A 85 23.37 -3.15 -11.27
C ALA A 85 23.65 -3.97 -12.54
#